data_AF-A0A7S4CRB3-F1
#
_entry.id   AF-A0A7S4CRB3-F1
#
_cell.length_a   1.000
_cell.length_b   1.000
_cell.length_c   1.000
_cell.angle_alpha   90.00
_cell.angle_beta   90.00
_cell.angle_gamma   90.00
#
_symmetry.space_group_name_H-M   'P 1'
#
loop_
_entity.id
_entity.type
_entity.pdbx_description
1 polymer ?
#
loop_
_entity_poly.entity_id
_entity_poly.type
_entity_poly.pdbx_seq_one_letter_code
_entity_poly.pdbx_strand_id
1 'polypeptide(L)'
;QREMHAVDSENKKKLQEDGRRFYQLLKHTSDPRLPFAKFGSGNLQTLCHTPAAEGVDVREQLLHFHREHYCAGLMTVCVIGREPLPTLRRWVTEKFGAIPFKGLARPQWEGHPFSGPPMQVTLKPVKEIR
;
A
#
# COMPACT_ATOMS: atom_id res chain seq x y z
N GLN A 1 0.82 3.01 18.63
CA GLN A 1 2.27 3.18 18.37
C GLN A 1 3.03 1.88 18.13
N ARG A 2 2.75 0.76 18.85
CA ARG A 2 3.40 -0.55 18.61
C ARG A 2 3.46 -0.97 17.13
N GLU A 3 2.35 -0.86 16.42
CA GLU A 3 2.29 -1.24 15.00
C GLU A 3 3.13 -0.33 14.09
N MET A 4 3.25 0.96 14.41
CA MET A 4 4.09 1.90 13.66
C MET A 4 5.58 1.53 13.77
N HIS A 5 6.03 1.03 14.93
CA HIS A 5 7.39 0.52 15.11
C HIS A 5 7.65 -0.77 14.32
N ALA A 6 6.63 -1.60 14.14
CA ALA A 6 6.72 -2.79 13.29
C ALA A 6 6.90 -2.39 11.81
N VAL A 7 6.10 -1.43 11.33
CA VAL A 7 6.22 -0.87 9.97
C VAL A 7 7.60 -0.24 9.75
N ASP A 8 8.11 0.51 10.72
CA ASP A 8 9.44 1.11 10.64
C ASP A 8 10.57 0.08 10.60
N SER A 9 10.46 -0.97 11.41
CA SER A 9 11.38 -2.12 11.40
C SER A 9 11.36 -2.84 10.05
N GLU A 10 10.18 -3.04 9.47
CA GLU A 10 10.04 -3.64 8.14
C GLU A 10 10.69 -2.77 7.07
N ASN A 11 10.48 -1.45 7.11
CA ASN A 11 11.13 -0.53 6.16
C ASN A 11 12.65 -0.55 6.32
N LYS A 12 13.17 -0.52 7.55
CA LYS A 12 14.62 -0.58 7.83
C LYS A 12 15.25 -1.87 7.31
N LYS A 13 14.57 -3.01 7.45
CA LYS A 13 15.03 -4.29 6.88
C LYS A 13 15.17 -4.22 5.35
N LYS A 14 14.20 -3.60 4.68
CA LYS A 14 14.16 -3.44 3.21
C LYS A 14 15.23 -2.48 2.67
N LEU A 15 15.83 -1.60 3.49
CA LEU A 15 16.88 -0.67 3.04
C LEU A 15 18.15 -1.37 2.52
N GLN A 16 18.35 -2.63 2.92
CA GLN A 16 19.48 -3.48 2.52
C GLN A 16 19.11 -4.44 1.37
N GLU A 17 17.90 -4.35 0.83
CA GLU A 17 17.44 -5.16 -0.31
C GLU A 17 17.56 -4.33 -1.60
N ASP A 18 18.50 -4.69 -2.47
CA ASP A 18 18.76 -3.91 -3.69
C ASP A 18 17.57 -3.82 -4.63
N GLY A 19 16.74 -4.86 -4.71
CA GLY A 19 15.48 -4.81 -5.47
C GLY A 19 14.51 -3.75 -4.94
N ARG A 20 14.42 -3.57 -3.61
CA ARG A 20 13.58 -2.53 -2.99
C ARG A 20 14.16 -1.14 -3.20
N ARG A 21 15.49 -1.01 -3.09
CA ARG A 21 16.21 0.25 -3.36
C ARG A 21 16.00 0.69 -4.81
N PHE A 22 16.20 -0.22 -5.76
CA PHE A 22 15.97 0.03 -7.18
C PHE A 22 14.51 0.38 -7.48
N TYR A 23 13.56 -0.35 -6.91
CA TYR A 23 12.13 -0.08 -7.10
C TYR A 23 11.72 1.30 -6.56
N GLN A 24 12.18 1.68 -5.37
CA GLN A 24 11.87 3.00 -4.82
C GLN A 24 12.57 4.13 -5.58
N LEU A 25 13.78 3.89 -6.10
CA LEU A 25 14.48 4.82 -6.98
C LEU A 25 13.70 5.03 -8.28
N LEU A 26 13.26 3.95 -8.93
CA LEU A 26 12.43 3.99 -10.14
C LEU A 26 11.15 4.80 -9.94
N LYS A 27 10.50 4.64 -8.78
CA LYS A 27 9.34 5.44 -8.38
C LYS A 27 9.69 6.91 -8.19
N HIS A 28 10.79 7.20 -7.51
CA HIS A 28 11.23 8.58 -7.25
C HIS A 28 11.59 9.33 -8.54
N THR A 29 12.05 8.61 -9.57
CA THR A 29 12.37 9.19 -10.88
C THR A 29 11.19 9.20 -11.86
N SER A 30 10.02 8.72 -11.46
CA SER A 30 8.79 8.80 -12.25
C SER A 30 8.12 10.17 -12.10
N ASP A 31 7.08 10.45 -12.88
CA ASP A 31 6.29 11.68 -12.73
C ASP A 31 5.77 11.83 -11.28
N PRO A 32 6.19 12.88 -10.54
CA PRO A 32 5.84 13.06 -9.13
C PRO A 32 4.35 13.34 -8.92
N ARG A 33 3.61 13.70 -9.98
CA ARG A 33 2.15 13.93 -9.93
C ARG A 33 1.38 12.62 -9.92
N LEU A 34 1.97 11.53 -10.40
CA LEU A 34 1.33 10.23 -10.45
C LEU A 34 1.50 9.48 -9.11
N PRO A 35 0.48 8.69 -8.67
CA PRO A 35 0.57 7.94 -7.42
C PRO A 35 1.73 6.94 -7.38
N PHE A 36 2.26 6.53 -8.55
CA PHE A 36 3.41 5.65 -8.64
C PHE A 36 4.65 6.23 -7.95
N ALA A 37 4.81 7.55 -7.86
CA ALA A 37 5.96 8.17 -7.18
C ALA A 37 5.92 8.04 -5.65
N LYS A 38 4.76 7.75 -5.04
CA LYS A 38 4.57 7.77 -3.58
C LYS A 38 5.43 6.73 -2.86
N PHE A 39 5.97 7.09 -1.70
CA PHE A 39 6.59 6.12 -0.80
C PHE A 39 5.51 5.29 -0.09
N GLY A 40 5.38 4.02 -0.49
CA GLY A 40 4.25 3.18 -0.07
C GLY A 40 4.45 2.39 1.22
N SER A 41 5.70 2.18 1.66
CA SER A 41 5.96 1.39 2.87
C SER A 41 5.58 2.13 4.15
N GLY A 42 5.78 3.45 4.18
CA GLY A 42 5.74 4.22 5.42
C GLY A 42 6.91 3.91 6.36
N ASN A 43 7.01 4.68 7.43
CA ASN A 43 7.99 4.57 8.52
C ASN A 43 7.56 5.50 9.68
N LEU A 44 8.35 5.56 10.77
CA LEU A 44 8.02 6.46 11.89
C LEU A 44 7.98 7.94 11.47
N GLN A 45 8.79 8.35 10.50
CA GLN A 45 8.77 9.72 10.02
C GLN A 45 7.41 10.07 9.40
N THR A 46 6.92 9.24 8.49
CA THR A 46 5.69 9.47 7.72
C THR A 46 4.41 9.16 8.49
N LEU A 47 4.47 8.26 9.48
CA LEU A 47 3.30 7.79 10.23
C LEU A 47 3.21 8.30 11.67
N CYS A 48 4.26 8.97 12.18
CA CYS A 48 4.30 9.46 13.56
C CYS A 48 4.86 10.88 13.64
N HIS A 49 6.13 11.08 13.28
CA HIS A 49 6.83 12.35 13.55
C HIS A 49 6.28 13.52 12.73
N THR A 50 6.16 13.36 11.41
CA THR A 50 5.61 14.40 10.52
C THR A 50 4.15 14.70 10.85
N PRO A 51 3.24 13.70 10.96
CA PRO A 51 1.87 13.97 11.38
C PRO A 51 1.77 14.65 12.75
N ALA A 52 2.55 14.24 13.74
CA ALA A 52 2.53 14.86 15.07
C ALA A 52 3.00 16.32 15.04
N ALA A 53 4.05 16.63 14.25
CA ALA A 53 4.52 18.00 14.06
C ALA A 53 3.49 18.89 13.34
N GLU A 54 2.68 18.30 12.46
CA GLU A 54 1.61 18.97 11.71
C GLU A 54 0.26 18.99 12.46
N GLY A 55 0.18 18.40 13.67
CA GLY A 55 -1.06 18.31 14.44
C GLY A 55 -2.11 17.36 13.85
N VAL A 56 -1.69 16.43 13.00
CA VAL A 56 -2.56 15.45 12.33
C VAL A 56 -2.79 14.24 13.25
N ASP A 57 -4.05 13.97 13.57
CA ASP A 57 -4.45 12.73 14.23
C ASP A 57 -4.44 11.55 13.24
N VAL A 58 -3.38 10.75 13.32
CA VAL A 58 -3.19 9.58 12.47
C VAL A 58 -4.30 8.54 12.65
N ARG A 59 -4.88 8.41 13.85
CA ARG A 59 -5.98 7.47 14.09
C ARG A 59 -7.22 7.89 13.34
N GLU A 60 -7.57 9.18 13.38
CA GLU A 60 -8.71 9.69 12.62
C GLU A 60 -8.48 9.58 11.11
N GLN A 61 -7.26 9.81 10.62
CA GLN A 61 -6.91 9.57 9.22
C GLN A 61 -7.07 8.11 8.80
N LEU A 62 -6.70 7.15 9.67
CA LEU A 62 -6.92 5.72 9.41
C LEU A 62 -8.41 5.37 9.35
N LEU A 63 -9.22 5.90 10.28
CA LEU A 63 -10.66 5.69 10.29
C LEU A 63 -11.32 6.32 9.06
N HIS A 64 -10.89 7.51 8.67
CA HIS A 64 -11.34 8.18 7.47
C HIS A 64 -10.99 7.35 6.22
N PHE A 65 -9.73 6.94 6.06
CA PHE A 65 -9.30 6.10 4.94
C PHE A 65 -10.10 4.79 4.84
N HIS A 66 -10.35 4.13 5.97
CA HIS A 66 -11.18 2.93 6.02
C HIS A 66 -12.63 3.23 5.59
N ARG A 67 -13.24 4.30 6.11
CA ARG A 67 -14.59 4.72 5.72
C ARG A 67 -14.70 5.11 4.26
N GLU A 68 -13.68 5.71 3.67
CA GLU A 68 -13.71 6.12 2.28
C GLU A 68 -13.46 4.95 1.33
N HIS A 69 -12.44 4.12 1.58
CA HIS A 69 -11.96 3.19 0.57
C HIS A 69 -12.36 1.72 0.79
N TYR A 70 -12.70 1.32 2.01
CA TYR A 70 -13.10 -0.08 2.28
C TYR A 70 -14.60 -0.23 2.00
N CYS A 71 -14.93 -0.83 0.85
CA CYS A 71 -16.30 -1.17 0.47
C CYS A 71 -16.37 -2.48 -0.31
N ALA A 72 -17.53 -3.14 -0.28
CA ALA A 72 -17.72 -4.46 -0.89
C ALA A 72 -17.40 -4.48 -2.40
N GLY A 73 -17.71 -3.40 -3.12
CA GLY A 73 -17.49 -3.32 -4.58
C GLY A 73 -16.01 -3.33 -5.01
N LEU A 74 -15.09 -3.03 -4.08
CA LEU A 74 -13.64 -3.01 -4.32
C LEU A 74 -12.91 -4.19 -3.65
N MET A 75 -13.64 -5.10 -3.01
CA MET A 75 -13.08 -6.24 -2.29
C MET A 75 -13.27 -7.54 -3.06
N THR A 76 -12.27 -8.42 -2.96
CA THR A 76 -12.34 -9.80 -3.44
C THR A 76 -11.90 -10.70 -2.30
N VAL A 77 -12.70 -11.73 -2.01
CA VAL A 77 -12.38 -12.74 -0.98
C VAL A 77 -12.22 -14.11 -1.64
N CYS A 78 -11.23 -14.88 -1.19
CA CYS A 78 -11.02 -16.26 -1.58
C CYS A 78 -11.07 -17.12 -0.31
N VAL A 79 -11.91 -18.16 -0.32
CA VAL A 79 -12.04 -19.11 0.80
C VAL A 79 -11.74 -20.51 0.27
N ILE A 80 -10.79 -21.19 0.91
CA ILE A 80 -10.41 -22.56 0.62
C ILE A 80 -10.72 -23.38 1.86
N GLY A 81 -11.54 -24.40 1.70
CA GLY A 81 -11.95 -25.31 2.76
C GLY A 81 -12.20 -26.70 2.23
N ARG A 82 -12.31 -27.67 3.12
CA ARG A 82 -12.67 -29.06 2.77
C ARG A 82 -14.18 -29.24 2.67
N GLU A 83 -14.93 -28.24 3.11
CA GLU A 83 -16.37 -28.24 3.18
C GLU A 83 -17.01 -28.09 1.79
N PRO A 84 -18.24 -28.60 1.62
CA PRO A 84 -18.99 -28.40 0.39
C PRO A 84 -19.22 -26.92 0.06
N LEU A 85 -19.30 -26.58 -1.23
CA LEU A 85 -19.54 -25.22 -1.72
C LEU A 85 -20.74 -24.51 -1.06
N PRO A 86 -21.89 -25.16 -0.79
CA PRO A 86 -23.00 -24.51 -0.09
C PRO A 86 -22.62 -24.03 1.33
N THR A 87 -21.79 -24.79 2.04
CA THR A 87 -21.30 -24.43 3.37
C THR A 87 -20.36 -23.24 3.30
N LEU A 88 -19.38 -23.29 2.40
CA LEU A 88 -18.43 -22.19 2.20
C LEU A 88 -19.14 -20.90 1.80
N ARG A 89 -20.10 -21.00 0.87
CA ARG A 89 -20.94 -19.86 0.46
C ARG A 89 -21.68 -19.25 1.64
N ARG A 90 -22.34 -20.09 2.47
CA ARG A 90 -23.06 -19.62 3.65
C ARG A 90 -22.14 -18.84 4.59
N TRP A 91 -20.95 -19.36 4.89
CA TRP A 91 -19.99 -18.67 5.75
C TRP A 91 -19.50 -17.36 5.15
N VAL A 92 -19.23 -17.32 3.85
CA VAL A 92 -18.84 -16.08 3.17
C VAL A 92 -19.95 -15.03 3.29
N THR A 93 -21.19 -15.40 3.02
CA THR A 93 -22.34 -14.49 3.17
C THR A 93 -22.49 -14.01 4.62
N GLU A 94 -22.38 -14.91 5.60
CA GLU A 94 -22.54 -14.57 7.02
C GLU A 94 -21.43 -13.63 7.52
N LYS A 95 -20.17 -13.87 7.14
CA LYS A 95 -19.02 -13.12 7.66
C LYS A 95 -18.74 -11.83 6.90
N PHE A 96 -19.00 -11.79 5.59
CA PHE A 96 -18.64 -10.66 4.73
C PHE A 96 -19.86 -9.90 4.17
N GLY A 97 -21.08 -10.45 4.29
CA GLY A 97 -22.29 -9.84 3.73
C GLY A 97 -22.68 -8.50 4.37
N ALA A 98 -22.18 -8.20 5.57
CA ALA A 98 -22.43 -6.92 6.25
C ALA A 98 -21.53 -5.77 5.74
N ILE A 99 -20.55 -6.04 4.86
CA ILE A 99 -19.67 -5.01 4.33
C ILE A 99 -20.46 -4.10 3.39
N PRO A 100 -20.45 -2.76 3.60
CA PRO A 100 -21.27 -1.85 2.81
C PRO A 100 -20.79 -1.76 1.36
N PHE A 101 -21.74 -1.75 0.44
CA PHE A 101 -21.52 -1.37 -0.95
C PHE A 101 -21.68 0.16 -1.09
N LYS A 102 -20.65 0.85 -1.60
CA LYS A 102 -20.62 2.31 -1.72
C LYS A 102 -20.65 2.82 -3.16
N GLY A 103 -20.78 1.93 -4.15
CA GLY A 103 -20.78 2.31 -5.57
C GLY A 103 -19.47 2.94 -6.06
N LEU A 104 -18.34 2.73 -5.36
CA LEU A 104 -17.06 3.30 -5.73
C LEU A 104 -16.52 2.65 -7.01
N ALA A 105 -16.08 3.49 -7.95
CA ALA A 105 -15.34 3.02 -9.11
C ALA A 105 -13.91 2.62 -8.71
N ARG A 106 -13.33 1.67 -9.45
CA ARG A 106 -11.91 1.34 -9.29
C ARG A 106 -11.07 2.56 -9.70
N PRO A 107 -10.08 2.97 -8.88
CA PRO A 107 -9.19 4.06 -9.26
C PRO A 107 -8.51 3.77 -10.59
N GLN A 108 -8.58 4.72 -11.51
CA GLN A 108 -7.84 4.72 -12.76
C GLN A 108 -6.94 5.94 -12.77
N TRP A 109 -5.75 5.78 -13.34
CA TRP A 109 -4.78 6.86 -13.46
C TRP A 109 -4.39 6.96 -14.92
N GLU A 110 -4.53 8.15 -15.47
CA GLU A 110 -4.13 8.45 -16.84
C GLU A 110 -2.63 8.78 -16.89
N GLY A 111 -2.01 8.42 -18.02
CA GLY A 111 -0.60 8.68 -18.26
C GLY A 111 0.34 7.54 -17.84
N HIS A 112 1.52 7.53 -18.46
CA HIS A 112 2.58 6.58 -18.15
C HIS A 112 3.56 7.22 -17.14
N PRO A 113 3.99 6.50 -16.08
CA PRO A 113 4.95 7.02 -15.09
C PRO A 113 6.27 7.54 -15.68
N PHE A 114 6.62 7.08 -16.87
CA PHE A 114 7.82 7.47 -17.62
C PHE A 114 7.41 8.03 -18.99
N SER A 115 7.00 9.29 -19.04
CA SER A 115 6.68 10.00 -20.29
C SER A 115 7.76 11.02 -20.69
N GLY A 116 8.80 11.18 -19.87
CA GLY A 116 9.94 12.06 -20.12
C GLY A 116 11.01 11.43 -21.02
N PRO A 117 12.10 12.17 -21.31
CA PRO A 117 13.23 11.64 -22.05
C PRO A 117 13.86 10.42 -21.32
N PRO A 118 14.53 9.52 -22.06
CA PRO A 118 15.21 8.38 -21.47
C PRO A 118 16.24 8.86 -20.45
N MET A 119 16.25 8.23 -19.29
CA MET A 119 17.15 8.53 -18.18
C MET A 119 17.87 7.25 -17.78
N GLN A 120 19.20 7.33 -17.69
CA GLN A 120 20.03 6.24 -17.20
C GLN A 120 20.34 6.45 -15.72
N VAL A 121 20.11 5.41 -14.92
CA VAL A 121 20.37 5.42 -13.48
C VAL A 121 21.31 4.27 -13.14
N THR A 122 22.47 4.60 -12.56
CA THR A 122 23.45 3.61 -12.10
C THR A 122 23.32 3.43 -10.60
N LEU A 123 22.92 2.22 -10.17
CA LEU A 123 22.86 1.85 -8.77
C LEU A 123 24.06 0.96 -8.42
N LYS A 124 24.78 1.29 -7.34
CA LYS A 124 25.74 0.39 -6.73
C LYS A 124 24.99 -0.50 -5.71
N PRO A 125 24.95 -1.83 -5.90
CA PRO A 125 24.31 -2.73 -4.94
C PRO A 125 24.98 -2.63 -3.57
N VAL A 126 24.19 -2.81 -2.51
CA VAL A 126 24.70 -2.88 -1.14
C VAL A 126 25.02 -4.31 -0.74
N LYS A 127 24.33 -5.29 -1.33
CA LYS A 127 24.70 -6.70 -1.23
C LYS A 127 25.37 -7.16 -2.52
N GLU A 128 26.38 -8.01 -2.39
CA GLU A 128 26.85 -8.78 -3.54
C GLU A 128 25.70 -9.66 -4.02
N ILE A 129 25.21 -9.37 -5.22
CA ILE A 129 24.28 -10.25 -5.93
C ILE A 129 25.17 -11.34 -6.55
N ARG A 130 25.29 -12.47 -5.86
CA ARG A 130 25.90 -13.70 -6.41
C ARG A 130 24.92 -14.41 -7.34
#